data_AF-A0A0A8WZG4-F1
#
_entry.id   AF-A0A0A8WZG4-F1
#
_cell.length_a   1.000
_cell.length_b   1.000
_cell.length_c   1.000
_cell.angle_alpha   90.00
_cell.angle_beta   90.00
_cell.angle_gamma   90.00
#
_symmetry.space_group_name_H-M   'P 1'
#
loop_
_entity.id
_entity.type
_entity.pdbx_description
1 polymer ?
#
loop_
_entity_poly.entity_id
_entity_poly.type
_entity_poly.pdbx_seq_one_letter_code
_entity_poly.pdbx_strand_id
1 'polypeptide(L)' 'MNPLEYIDRSVSRLINEYNDEIEMEIIKYQDHYKVVVTICQEEPPYKDFSGIGTDIRSARRAARKALKGLYLEAYGEEKN' A
#
# COMPACT_ATOMS: atom_id res chain seq x y z
N MET A 1 -18.05 18.53 3.47
CA MET A 1 -17.33 17.37 2.91
C MET A 1 -18.19 16.15 3.19
N ASN A 2 -18.69 15.46 2.16
CA ASN A 2 -19.32 14.15 2.40
C ASN A 2 -18.23 13.20 2.90
N PRO A 3 -18.42 12.47 4.01
CA PRO A 3 -17.56 11.34 4.27
C PRO A 3 -17.74 10.41 3.07
N LEU A 4 -16.65 10.09 2.37
CA LEU A 4 -16.66 8.97 1.44
C LEU A 4 -16.99 7.75 2.32
N GLU A 5 -18.25 7.34 2.36
CA GLU A 5 -18.71 6.16 3.11
C GLU A 5 -18.02 4.94 2.51
N TYR A 6 -16.90 4.56 3.09
CA TYR A 6 -16.28 3.28 2.81
C TYR A 6 -17.11 2.20 3.52
N ILE A 7 -17.39 1.13 2.81
CA ILE A 7 -18.15 -0.03 3.29
C ILE A 7 -17.35 -0.78 4.35
N ASP A 8 -16.04 -0.89 4.13
CA ASP A 8 -15.15 -1.65 4.99
C ASP A 8 -13.73 -1.09 4.91
N ARG A 9 -12.98 -1.25 5.99
CA ARG A 9 -11.58 -0.84 6.12
C ARG A 9 -10.85 -1.85 6.99
N SER A 10 -9.74 -2.37 6.48
CA SER A 10 -8.86 -3.26 7.23
C SER A 10 -7.40 -2.86 7.06
N VAL A 11 -6.62 -3.09 8.11
CA VAL A 11 -5.19 -2.84 8.15
C VAL A 11 -4.50 -4.13 8.54
N SER A 12 -3.42 -4.46 7.84
CA SER A 12 -2.57 -5.62 8.12
C SER A 12 -1.10 -5.24 7.99
N ARG A 13 -0.24 -5.94 8.72
CA ARG A 13 1.22 -5.75 8.66
C ARG A 13 1.91 -7.02 8.19
N LEU A 14 2.99 -6.86 7.44
CA LEU A 14 3.83 -7.97 6.97
C LEU A 14 5.28 -7.52 6.86
N ILE A 15 6.22 -8.46 7.05
CA ILE A 15 7.64 -8.24 6.78
C ILE A 15 7.94 -8.70 5.36
N ASN A 16 8.61 -7.85 4.56
CA ASN A 16 9.01 -8.21 3.21
C ASN A 16 10.40 -8.88 3.15
N GLU A 17 10.85 -9.24 1.94
CA GLU A 17 12.14 -9.86 1.70
C GLU A 17 13.36 -8.97 2.04
N TYR A 18 13.16 -7.66 2.19
CA TYR A 18 14.19 -6.69 2.58
C TYR A 18 14.21 -6.44 4.10
N ASN A 19 13.43 -7.20 4.87
CA ASN A 19 13.26 -7.02 6.31
C ASN A 19 12.65 -5.66 6.69
N ASP A 20 11.89 -5.04 5.79
CA ASP A 20 11.08 -3.85 6.06
C ASP A 20 9.66 -4.27 6.47
N GLU A 21 9.11 -3.62 7.50
CA GLU A 21 7.70 -3.76 7.87
C GLU A 21 6.83 -2.96 6.91
N ILE A 22 5.85 -3.61 6.29
CA ILE A 22 4.87 -2.99 5.42
C ILE A 22 3.52 -2.98 6.14
N GLU A 23 2.96 -1.80 6.32
CA GLU A 23 1.55 -1.62 6.67
C GLU A 23 0.71 -1.53 5.39
N MET A 24 -0.29 -2.41 5.26
CA MET A 24 -1.23 -2.44 4.16
C MET A 24 -2.62 -2.10 4.67
N GLU A 25 -3.15 -0.99 4.18
CA GLU A 25 -4.50 -0.53 4.41
C GLU A 25 -5.37 -0.83 3.18
N ILE A 26 -6.44 -1.58 3.37
CA ILE A 26 -7.44 -1.91 2.35
C ILE A 26 -8.74 -1.17 2.69
N ILE A 27 -9.22 -0.35 1.77
CA ILE A 27 -10.46 0.40 1.88
C ILE A 27 -11.40 -0.06 0.77
N LYS A 28 -12.60 -0.50 1.15
CA LYS A 28 -13.67 -0.86 0.22
C LYS A 28 -14.66 0.29 0.11
N TYR A 29 -14.77 0.90 -1.06
CA TYR A 29 -15.83 1.83 -1.40
C TYR A 29 -16.99 1.10 -2.11
N GLN A 30 -18.07 1.83 -2.40
CA GLN A 30 -19.22 1.27 -3.12
C GLN A 30 -18.88 0.76 -4.52
N ASP A 31 -17.94 1.43 -5.20
CA ASP A 31 -17.61 1.21 -6.61
C ASP A 31 -16.21 0.61 -6.82
N HIS A 32 -15.32 0.66 -5.83
CA HIS A 32 -13.97 0.16 -5.97
C HIS A 32 -13.29 -0.18 -4.64
N TYR A 33 -12.15 -0.86 -4.73
CA TYR A 33 -11.19 -1.02 -3.66
C TYR A 33 -10.03 -0.07 -3.87
N LYS A 34 -9.58 0.56 -2.78
CA LYS A 34 -8.32 1.28 -2.69
C LYS A 34 -7.42 0.55 -1.70
N VAL A 35 -6.16 0.36 -2.06
CA VAL A 35 -5.14 -0.17 -1.18
C VAL A 35 -4.01 0.84 -1.09
N VAL A 36 -3.61 1.15 0.13
CA VAL A 36 -2.41 1.94 0.45
C VAL A 36 -1.45 0.99 1.13
N VAL A 37 -0.19 1.00 0.72
CA VAL A 37 0.90 0.30 1.39
C VAL A 37 1.97 1.30 1.76
N THR A 38 2.56 1.14 2.93
CA THR A 38 3.62 2.03 3.43
C THR A 38 4.69 1.18 4.09
N ILE A 39 5.96 1.50 3.85
CA ILE A 39 7.05 0.95 4.66
C ILE A 39 7.07 1.73 5.97
N CYS A 40 6.88 1.02 7.09
CA CYS A 40 6.99 1.57 8.43
C CYS A 40 8.35 1.14 8.99
N GLN A 41 9.19 2.11 9.36
CA GLN A 41 10.42 1.83 10.09
C GLN A 41 10.41 2.59 11.41
N GLU A 42 10.49 1.84 12.51
CA GLU A 42 10.58 2.42 13.86
C GLU A 42 11.99 3.00 14.12
N GLU A 43 13.01 2.51 13.41
CA GLU A 43 14.41 2.90 13.58
C GLU A 43 15.04 3.47 12.29
N PRO A 44 16.04 4.36 12.41
CA PRO A 44 16.80 4.86 11.26
C PRO A 44 17.48 3.74 10.44
N PRO A 45 17.68 3.94 9.13
CA PRO A 45 17.37 5.14 8.35
C PRO A 45 15.89 5.15 7.92
N TYR A 46 15.09 6.10 8.43
CA TYR A 46 13.66 6.17 8.16
C TYR A 46 13.35 6.18 6.66
N LYS A 47 12.65 5.15 6.19
CA LYS A 47 12.09 5.04 4.85
C LYS A 47 10.66 5.54 4.85
N ASP A 48 10.38 6.55 4.02
CA ASP A 48 9.03 7.04 3.78
C ASP A 48 8.63 6.70 2.34
N PHE A 49 8.42 5.40 2.08
CA PHE A 49 7.95 4.91 0.80
C PHE A 49 6.51 4.44 0.93
N SER A 50 5.69 4.81 -0.05
CA SER A 50 4.30 4.40 -0.10
C SER A 50 3.88 3.99 -1.51
N GLY A 51 2.83 3.18 -1.59
CA GLY A 51 2.26 2.74 -2.84
C GLY A 51 0.74 2.76 -2.77
N ILE A 52 0.10 3.19 -3.85
CA ILE A 52 -1.37 3.24 -3.95
C ILE A 52 -1.83 2.42 -5.14
N GLY A 53 -2.87 1.62 -4.93
CA GLY A 53 -3.50 0.85 -5.99
C GLY A 53 -5.01 0.84 -5.85
N THR A 54 -5.72 0.88 -6.97
CA THR A 54 -7.17 0.76 -7.01
C THR A 54 -7.62 -0.34 -7.97
N ASP A 55 -8.74 -0.96 -7.68
CA ASP A 55 -9.40 -1.92 -8.57
C ASP A 55 -10.89 -1.96 -8.27
N ILE A 56 -11.73 -1.97 -9.31
CA ILE A 56 -13.19 -1.90 -9.20
C ILE A 56 -13.75 -3.10 -8.42
N ARG A 57 -13.11 -4.28 -8.50
CA ARG A 57 -13.71 -5.53 -7.99
C ARG A 57 -12.82 -6.33 -7.06
N SER A 58 -11.52 -6.03 -6.97
CA SER A 58 -10.58 -6.91 -6.27
C SER A 58 -9.54 -6.15 -5.44
N ALA A 59 -9.67 -6.24 -4.12
CA ALA A 59 -8.65 -5.82 -3.16
C ALA A 59 -7.27 -6.42 -3.50
N ARG A 60 -7.22 -7.69 -3.92
CA ARG A 60 -5.95 -8.35 -4.30
C ARG A 60 -5.28 -7.70 -5.51
N ARG A 61 -6.06 -7.28 -6.53
CA ARG A 61 -5.51 -6.58 -7.70
C ARG A 61 -5.05 -5.17 -7.34
N ALA A 62 -5.83 -4.46 -6.51
CA ALA A 62 -5.43 -3.17 -5.96
C ALA A 62 -4.12 -3.28 -5.16
N ALA A 63 -4.01 -4.27 -4.27
CA ALA A 63 -2.81 -4.53 -3.47
C ALA A 63 -1.58 -4.82 -4.34
N ARG A 64 -1.71 -5.61 -5.41
CA ARG A 64 -0.61 -5.85 -6.37
C ARG A 64 -0.12 -4.57 -7.03
N LYS A 65 -1.02 -3.65 -7.39
CA LYS A 65 -0.64 -2.34 -7.97
C LYS A 65 0.06 -1.47 -6.95
N ALA A 66 -0.48 -1.43 -5.72
CA ALA A 66 0.10 -0.67 -4.61
C ALA A 66 1.51 -1.15 -4.27
N LEU A 67 1.69 -2.47 -4.07
CA LEU A 67 2.99 -3.08 -3.82
C LEU A 67 3.96 -2.85 -4.97
N LYS A 68 3.53 -2.98 -6.24
CA LYS A 68 4.40 -2.70 -7.38
C LYS A 68 4.94 -1.26 -7.34
N GLY A 69 4.11 -0.28 -7.01
CA GLY A 69 4.54 1.11 -6.85
C GLY A 69 5.56 1.26 -5.73
N LEU A 70 5.24 0.71 -4.56
CA LEU A 70 6.13 0.71 -3.39
C LEU A 70 7.49 0.11 -3.70
N TYR A 71 7.55 -1.09 -4.29
CA TYR A 71 8.82 -1.77 -4.59
C TYR A 71 9.65 -1.02 -5.64
N LEU A 72 8.99 -0.40 -6.64
CA LEU A 72 9.70 0.39 -7.64
C LEU A 72 10.32 1.65 -7.04
N GLU A 73 9.64 2.29 -6.10
CA GLU A 73 10.13 3.49 -5.43
C GLU A 73 11.22 3.17 -4.39
N ALA A 74 11.01 2.12 -3.59
CA ALA A 74 11.91 1.75 -2.50
C ALA A 74 13.17 1.00 -2.96
N TYR A 75 13.08 0.23 -4.05
CA TYR A 75 14.16 -0.68 -4.48
C TYR A 75 14.38 -0.75 -5.99
N GLY A 76 13.67 0.07 -6.78
CA GLY A 76 13.95 0.16 -8.21
C GLY A 76 15.36 0.69 -8.42
N GLU A 77 16.16 0.01 -9.24
CA GLU A 77 17.46 0.55 -9.64
C GLU A 77 17.25 1.90 -10.33
N GLU A 78 17.87 2.97 -9.81
CA GLU A 78 18.05 4.19 -10.57
C GLU A 78 18.79 3.81 -11.86
N LYS A 79 18.09 3.89 -13.00
CA LYS A 79 18.78 3.94 -14.29
C LYS A 79 19.56 5.24 -14.32
N ASN A 80 20.82 5.18 -13.91
CA ASN A 80 21.85 6.14 -14.30
C ASN A 80 21.92 6.24 -15.82
#